data_AF-A0A851IWG6-F1
#
_entry.id   AF-A0A851IWG6-F1
#
_cell.length_a   1.000
_cell.length_b   1.000
_cell.length_c   1.000
_cell.angle_alpha   90.00
_cell.angle_beta   90.00
_cell.angle_gamma   90.00
#
_symmetry.space_group_name_H-M   'P 1'
#
loop_
_entity.id
_entity.type
_entity.pdbx_description
1 polymer ?
#
loop_
_entity_poly.entity_id
_entity_poly.type
_entity_poly.pdbx_seq_one_letter_code
_entity_poly.pdbx_strand_id
1 'polypeptide(L)'
;MKKLFLVSMLCLTFTIPAKADFWKKLKNAVIGTDATSSSNSSGKTGGTRGYLVTDGNYKKIVNPFDKNDYKNEDDIYGAERNSIYTHRDLQGISEKVNYVECRMKPGGFLYEIGSETFYGYVKFPVYWTHGSNILGCFERDKSGKEQEIQRDIYFDHNLAMYIWDNQLTVQTLAMKNGKVAKTQSPFYDSKYPYFDSQNPGTEIFINGQKVNIK
;
A
#
# COMPACT_ATOMS: atom_id res chain seq x y z
N MET A 1 -7.03 -43.74 -29.12
CA MET A 1 -6.35 -42.61 -28.43
C MET A 1 -7.25 -42.21 -27.26
N LYS A 2 -7.07 -42.74 -26.04
CA LYS A 2 -6.03 -42.41 -25.05
C LYS A 2 -5.89 -40.90 -24.86
N LYS A 3 -6.55 -40.36 -23.83
CA LYS A 3 -6.09 -39.31 -22.88
C LYS A 3 -7.31 -38.71 -22.15
N LEU A 4 -7.92 -39.51 -21.28
CA LEU A 4 -8.74 -39.00 -20.18
C LEU A 4 -8.38 -39.85 -18.96
N PHE A 5 -7.24 -39.54 -18.35
CA PHE A 5 -6.79 -40.19 -17.13
C PHE A 5 -6.42 -39.11 -16.11
N LEU A 6 -7.05 -39.22 -14.94
CA LEU A 6 -6.54 -38.78 -13.64
C LEU A 6 -6.33 -37.26 -13.43
N VAL A 7 -7.41 -36.55 -13.13
CA VAL A 7 -7.36 -35.37 -12.22
C VAL A 7 -8.35 -35.59 -11.06
N SER A 8 -8.32 -36.79 -10.48
CA SER A 8 -8.96 -37.09 -9.20
C SER A 8 -8.07 -38.10 -8.47
N MET A 9 -7.66 -37.78 -7.24
CA MET A 9 -6.65 -38.47 -6.43
C MET A 9 -5.19 -38.13 -6.75
N LEU A 10 -4.78 -36.91 -6.37
CA LEU A 10 -3.44 -36.71 -5.80
C LEU A 10 -3.54 -35.92 -4.49
N CYS A 11 -4.47 -36.32 -3.60
CA CYS A 11 -4.30 -36.12 -2.17
C CYS A 11 -3.25 -37.13 -1.67
N LEU A 12 -2.02 -36.96 -2.12
CA LEU A 12 -0.86 -37.59 -1.52
C LEU A 12 -0.38 -36.64 -0.44
N THR A 13 -0.64 -37.06 0.79
CA THR A 13 0.00 -36.61 2.02
C THR A 13 1.53 -36.58 1.82
N PHE A 14 2.08 -35.41 1.55
CA PHE A 14 3.50 -35.14 1.70
C PHE A 14 3.71 -34.31 2.96
N THR A 15 3.76 -34.99 4.10
CA THR A 15 4.50 -34.50 5.26
C THR A 15 5.99 -34.66 4.96
N ILE A 16 6.53 -33.75 4.14
CA ILE A 16 7.98 -33.57 4.00
C ILE A 16 8.28 -32.21 4.63
N PRO A 17 9.25 -32.09 5.55
CA PRO A 17 9.73 -30.78 5.98
C PRO A 17 10.44 -30.16 4.77
N ALA A 18 9.71 -29.38 3.98
CA ALA A 18 10.27 -28.67 2.85
C ALA A 18 11.30 -27.69 3.41
N LYS A 19 12.59 -28.04 3.25
CA LYS A 19 13.73 -27.18 3.60
C LYS A 19 13.48 -25.79 3.02
N ALA A 20 13.79 -24.74 3.79
CA ALA A 20 13.58 -23.33 3.45
C ALA A 20 14.02 -22.96 2.00
N ASP A 21 15.01 -23.68 1.46
CA ASP A 21 15.45 -23.58 0.07
C ASP A 21 14.37 -23.84 -0.98
N PHE A 22 13.40 -24.72 -0.72
CA PHE A 22 12.31 -24.99 -1.67
C PHE A 22 11.39 -23.78 -1.80
N TRP A 23 11.00 -23.17 -0.68
CA TRP A 23 10.19 -21.94 -0.68
C TRP A 23 10.94 -20.76 -1.27
N LYS A 24 12.25 -20.64 -1.01
CA LYS A 24 13.09 -19.60 -1.60
C LYS A 24 13.21 -19.74 -3.12
N LYS A 25 13.38 -20.98 -3.63
CA LYS A 25 13.42 -21.27 -5.07
C LYS A 25 12.07 -21.05 -5.74
N LEU A 26 10.97 -21.44 -5.10
CA LEU A 26 9.62 -21.19 -5.61
C LEU A 26 9.34 -19.68 -5.69
N LYS A 27 9.71 -18.91 -4.66
CA LYS A 27 9.57 -17.45 -4.64
C LYS A 27 10.38 -16.79 -5.75
N ASN A 28 11.62 -17.21 -5.97
CA ASN A 28 12.48 -16.68 -7.04
C ASN A 28 12.01 -17.07 -8.45
N ALA A 29 11.43 -18.26 -8.62
CA ALA A 29 10.87 -18.71 -9.89
C ALA A 29 9.55 -18.02 -10.25
N VAL A 30 8.75 -17.64 -9.25
CA VAL A 30 7.50 -16.89 -9.44
C VAL A 30 7.75 -15.39 -9.65
N ILE A 31 8.82 -14.84 -9.05
CA ILE A 31 9.14 -13.40 -9.13
C ILE A 31 10.07 -13.06 -10.31
N GLY A 32 10.68 -14.05 -10.97
CA GLY A 32 11.60 -13.81 -12.08
C GLY A 32 12.96 -13.34 -11.55
N THR A 33 13.99 -14.16 -11.76
CA THR A 33 15.37 -13.83 -11.37
C THR A 33 16.17 -13.54 -12.63
N ASP A 34 16.35 -12.27 -12.96
CA ASP A 34 17.45 -11.83 -13.80
C ASP A 34 18.40 -10.98 -12.95
N ALA A 35 19.56 -11.55 -12.66
CA ALA A 35 20.78 -10.84 -12.32
C ALA A 35 21.82 -11.35 -13.34
N THR A 36 22.75 -10.60 -13.92
CA THR A 36 23.34 -9.30 -13.59
C THR A 36 24.09 -8.85 -14.86
N SER A 37 24.14 -7.55 -15.21
CA SER A 37 25.39 -6.94 -15.72
C SER A 37 25.36 -5.41 -15.66
N SER A 38 26.54 -4.86 -15.41
CA SER A 38 26.92 -3.48 -15.10
C SER A 38 26.55 -2.43 -16.15
N SER A 39 26.11 -1.25 -15.70
CA SER A 39 26.48 0.01 -16.36
C SER A 39 26.55 1.16 -15.36
N ASN A 40 27.76 1.69 -15.17
CA ASN A 40 27.94 3.06 -14.73
C ASN A 40 27.63 3.96 -15.93
N SER A 41 26.45 4.57 -15.97
CA SER A 41 26.25 5.82 -16.70
C SER A 41 25.16 6.65 -16.05
N SER A 42 25.57 7.83 -15.59
CA SER A 42 24.73 8.97 -15.27
C SER A 42 23.62 9.20 -16.29
N GLY A 43 22.37 9.27 -15.83
CA GLY A 43 21.24 9.77 -16.61
C GLY A 43 20.00 8.92 -16.41
N LYS A 44 19.07 9.39 -15.56
CA LYS A 44 17.71 8.84 -15.33
C LYS A 44 17.61 7.30 -15.39
N THR A 45 17.75 6.65 -14.23
CA THR A 45 17.27 5.28 -14.01
C THR A 45 15.74 5.28 -14.12
N GLY A 46 15.26 5.01 -15.33
CA GLY A 46 13.87 5.16 -15.75
C GLY A 46 12.88 4.36 -14.92
N GLY A 47 11.88 5.07 -14.40
CA GLY A 47 10.75 4.52 -13.65
C GLY A 47 10.41 5.40 -12.45
N THR A 48 9.17 5.34 -12.00
CA THR A 48 8.73 5.96 -10.74
C THR A 48 9.07 5.07 -9.53
N ARG A 49 9.78 3.96 -9.74
CA ARG A 49 9.94 2.89 -8.76
C ARG A 49 11.33 2.93 -8.13
N GLY A 50 11.37 2.73 -6.82
CA GLY A 50 12.61 2.53 -6.08
C GLY A 50 13.39 1.34 -6.60
N TYR A 51 14.68 1.35 -6.33
CA TYR A 51 15.59 0.32 -6.80
C TYR A 51 16.52 -0.13 -5.68
N LEU A 52 16.84 -1.42 -5.70
CA LEU A 52 17.72 -2.05 -4.73
C LEU A 52 19.18 -1.68 -5.04
N VAL A 53 19.89 -1.19 -4.02
CA VAL A 53 21.33 -0.96 -4.04
C VAL A 53 21.98 -1.75 -2.91
N THR A 54 23.11 -2.38 -3.21
CA THR A 54 23.95 -3.03 -2.21
C THR A 54 25.08 -2.08 -1.82
N ASP A 55 25.19 -1.79 -0.52
CA ASP A 55 26.21 -0.95 0.08
C ASP A 55 26.96 -1.76 1.14
N GLY A 56 28.09 -2.36 0.73
CA GLY A 56 28.80 -3.34 1.54
C GLY A 56 27.93 -4.58 1.83
N ASN A 57 27.66 -4.82 3.11
CA ASN A 57 26.79 -5.93 3.56
C ASN A 57 25.31 -5.53 3.69
N TYR A 58 24.97 -4.26 3.44
CA TYR A 58 23.63 -3.73 3.59
C TYR A 58 22.93 -3.58 2.25
N LYS A 59 21.61 -3.74 2.26
CA LYS A 59 20.76 -3.53 1.11
C LYS A 59 19.78 -2.39 1.38
N LYS A 60 19.69 -1.48 0.43
CA LYS A 60 18.87 -0.26 0.52
C LYS A 60 17.93 -0.19 -0.67
N ILE A 61 16.69 0.21 -0.42
CA ILE A 61 15.76 0.62 -1.47
C ILE A 61 15.88 2.14 -1.60
N VAL A 62 16.40 2.59 -2.73
CA VAL A 62 16.68 4.01 -2.98
C VAL A 62 15.48 4.67 -3.66
N ASN A 63 15.14 5.88 -3.21
CA ASN A 63 14.12 6.71 -3.84
C ASN A 63 14.58 7.08 -5.28
N PRO A 64 13.76 6.84 -6.31
CA PRO A 64 14.13 7.13 -7.70
C PRO A 64 14.23 8.63 -8.01
N PHE A 65 13.71 9.49 -7.14
CA PHE A 65 13.73 10.95 -7.28
C PHE A 65 14.79 11.64 -6.42
N ASP A 66 15.28 10.97 -5.36
CA ASP A 66 16.37 11.46 -4.51
C ASP A 66 17.25 10.30 -4.03
N LYS A 67 18.46 10.20 -4.59
CA LYS A 67 19.41 9.13 -4.25
C LYS A 67 19.87 9.13 -2.78
N ASN A 68 19.68 10.23 -2.06
CA ASN A 68 20.05 10.33 -0.64
C ASN A 68 18.93 9.88 0.29
N ASP A 69 17.71 9.70 -0.24
CA ASP A 69 16.55 9.20 0.47
C ASP A 69 16.40 7.69 0.19
N TYR A 70 16.47 6.87 1.24
CA TYR A 70 16.45 5.41 1.11
C TYR A 70 15.88 4.74 2.36
N LYS A 71 15.39 3.51 2.18
CA LYS A 71 14.96 2.61 3.25
C LYS A 71 15.81 1.34 3.28
N ASN A 72 15.96 0.71 4.44
CA ASN A 72 16.64 -0.58 4.49
C ASN A 72 15.74 -1.66 3.89
N GLU A 73 16.32 -2.62 3.17
CA GLU A 73 15.56 -3.74 2.60
C GLU A 73 14.93 -4.60 3.71
N ASP A 74 15.62 -4.76 4.84
CA ASP A 74 15.13 -5.55 5.98
C ASP A 74 13.83 -4.98 6.61
N ASP A 75 13.55 -3.68 6.44
CA ASP A 75 12.34 -3.05 6.96
C ASP A 75 11.07 -3.55 6.24
N ILE A 76 11.21 -4.11 5.03
CA ILE A 76 10.11 -4.65 4.22
C ILE A 76 9.40 -5.77 4.98
N TYR A 77 10.13 -6.68 5.64
CA TYR A 77 9.53 -7.84 6.30
C TYR A 77 8.61 -7.45 7.46
N GLY A 78 8.99 -6.42 8.21
CA GLY A 78 8.17 -5.85 9.27
C GLY A 78 6.93 -5.15 8.72
N ALA A 79 7.13 -4.31 7.69
CA ALA A 79 6.06 -3.56 7.04
C ALA A 79 5.03 -4.47 6.36
N GLU A 80 5.47 -5.52 5.65
CA GLU A 80 4.60 -6.51 5.01
C GLU A 80 3.71 -7.21 6.04
N ARG A 81 4.31 -7.67 7.15
CA ARG A 81 3.58 -8.34 8.23
C ARG A 81 2.53 -7.42 8.85
N ASN A 82 2.90 -6.17 9.15
CA ASN A 82 1.98 -5.19 9.70
C ASN A 82 0.82 -4.93 8.74
N SER A 83 1.14 -4.68 7.47
CA SER A 83 0.14 -4.44 6.42
C SER A 83 -0.86 -5.60 6.28
N ILE A 84 -0.41 -6.86 6.31
CA ILE A 84 -1.29 -8.03 6.24
C ILE A 84 -2.25 -8.06 7.45
N TYR A 85 -1.76 -7.83 8.66
CA TYR A 85 -2.62 -7.79 9.85
C TYR A 85 -3.61 -6.64 9.80
N THR A 86 -3.14 -5.43 9.49
CA THR A 86 -4.01 -4.25 9.33
C THR A 86 -5.08 -4.49 8.29
N HIS A 87 -4.73 -5.02 7.11
CA HIS A 87 -5.70 -5.29 6.05
C HIS A 87 -6.81 -6.25 6.50
N ARG A 88 -6.44 -7.33 7.19
CA ARG A 88 -7.41 -8.29 7.74
C ARG A 88 -8.32 -7.63 8.77
N ASP A 89 -7.76 -6.81 9.67
CA ASP A 89 -8.54 -6.15 10.71
C ASP A 89 -9.50 -5.13 10.09
N LEU A 90 -9.04 -4.34 9.11
CA LEU A 90 -9.87 -3.40 8.34
C LEU A 90 -11.08 -4.08 7.69
N GLN A 91 -10.97 -5.32 7.22
CA GLN A 91 -12.10 -6.06 6.67
C GLN A 91 -13.20 -6.34 7.72
N GLY A 92 -12.82 -6.52 8.99
CA GLY A 92 -13.75 -6.79 10.09
C GLY A 92 -14.31 -5.55 10.78
N ILE A 93 -13.58 -4.42 10.75
CA ILE A 93 -13.91 -3.22 11.54
C ILE A 93 -14.35 -2.02 10.71
N SER A 94 -14.35 -2.12 9.38
CA SER A 94 -14.77 -1.03 8.51
C SER A 94 -16.28 -0.92 8.38
N GLU A 95 -16.81 0.30 8.51
CA GLU A 95 -18.20 0.61 8.23
C GLU A 95 -18.34 1.53 7.01
N LYS A 96 -19.50 1.46 6.33
CA LYS A 96 -19.80 2.31 5.19
C LYS A 96 -20.17 3.71 5.65
N VAL A 97 -19.66 4.70 4.94
CA VAL A 97 -19.94 6.12 5.19
C VAL A 97 -20.30 6.84 3.90
N ASN A 98 -21.05 7.93 4.02
CA ASN A 98 -21.52 8.69 2.85
C ASN A 98 -20.37 9.48 2.21
N TYR A 99 -19.60 10.20 3.02
CA TYR A 99 -18.51 11.04 2.55
C TYR A 99 -17.43 11.19 3.61
N VAL A 100 -16.17 11.18 3.17
CA VAL A 100 -15.00 11.54 3.98
C VAL A 100 -14.14 12.50 3.18
N GLU A 101 -13.62 13.53 3.83
CA GLU A 101 -12.60 14.44 3.28
C GLU A 101 -11.49 14.62 4.30
N CYS A 102 -10.25 14.48 3.85
CA CYS A 102 -9.06 14.82 4.60
C CYS A 102 -8.27 15.92 3.89
N ARG A 103 -7.72 16.83 4.68
CA ARG A 103 -6.90 17.96 4.21
C ARG A 103 -5.44 17.72 4.59
N MET A 104 -4.55 17.94 3.64
CA MET A 104 -3.12 17.62 3.75
C MET A 104 -2.28 18.88 3.77
N LYS A 105 -1.12 18.80 4.40
CA LYS A 105 -0.02 19.72 4.16
C LYS A 105 0.51 19.47 2.73
N PRO A 106 0.61 20.50 1.87
CA PRO A 106 1.14 20.33 0.52
C PRO A 106 2.54 19.68 0.53
N GLY A 107 2.74 18.68 -0.32
CA GLY A 107 4.03 17.99 -0.51
C GLY A 107 4.36 16.92 0.53
N GLY A 108 4.02 17.13 1.80
CA GLY A 108 4.34 16.19 2.88
C GLY A 108 3.69 14.81 2.71
N PHE A 109 2.44 14.76 2.25
CA PHE A 109 1.73 13.50 2.02
C PHE A 109 2.38 12.64 0.93
N LEU A 110 2.91 13.25 -0.14
CA LEU A 110 3.59 12.49 -1.21
C LEU A 110 4.86 11.80 -0.69
N TYR A 111 5.61 12.47 0.19
CA TYR A 111 6.79 11.88 0.83
C TYR A 111 6.42 10.67 1.70
N GLU A 112 5.36 10.77 2.51
CA GLU A 112 4.89 9.63 3.31
C GLU A 112 4.46 8.46 2.43
N ILE A 113 3.68 8.72 1.36
CA ILE A 113 3.31 7.68 0.38
C ILE A 113 4.56 6.99 -0.21
N GLY A 114 5.58 7.77 -0.58
CA GLY A 114 6.85 7.25 -1.05
C GLY A 114 7.49 6.32 -0.03
N SER A 115 7.70 6.79 1.20
CA SER A 115 8.33 5.99 2.26
C SER A 115 7.55 4.71 2.56
N GLU A 116 6.23 4.79 2.71
CA GLU A 116 5.38 3.64 3.08
C GLU A 116 5.34 2.57 1.98
N THR A 117 5.41 2.99 0.71
CA THR A 117 5.44 2.08 -0.44
C THR A 117 6.84 1.56 -0.78
N PHE A 118 7.86 1.93 0.00
CA PHE A 118 9.27 1.74 -0.33
C PHE A 118 9.56 2.29 -1.74
N TYR A 119 9.08 3.49 -1.99
CA TYR A 119 9.14 4.21 -3.27
C TYR A 119 8.51 3.40 -4.41
N GLY A 120 7.42 2.68 -4.10
CA GLY A 120 6.74 1.78 -5.01
C GLY A 120 7.48 0.47 -5.34
N TYR A 121 8.59 0.15 -4.65
CA TYR A 121 9.36 -1.08 -4.89
C TYR A 121 8.60 -2.36 -4.46
N VAL A 122 7.76 -2.26 -3.43
CA VAL A 122 6.99 -3.39 -2.90
C VAL A 122 5.50 -3.14 -2.95
N LYS A 123 4.74 -4.23 -3.14
CA LYS A 123 3.29 -4.23 -3.10
C LYS A 123 2.80 -4.83 -1.79
N PHE A 124 2.09 -4.03 -1.01
CA PHE A 124 1.37 -4.46 0.19
C PHE A 124 -0.14 -4.30 0.00
N PRO A 125 -0.97 -5.06 0.74
CA PRO A 125 -2.42 -4.93 0.62
C PRO A 125 -2.96 -3.58 1.11
N VAL A 126 -2.34 -2.98 2.13
CA VAL A 126 -2.72 -1.67 2.66
C VAL A 126 -1.48 -0.90 3.14
N TYR A 127 -1.55 0.41 3.04
CA TYR A 127 -0.56 1.34 3.59
C TYR A 127 -1.26 2.28 4.55
N TRP A 128 -0.49 2.93 5.40
CA TRP A 128 -1.03 3.92 6.32
C TRP A 128 -0.08 5.08 6.50
N THR A 129 -0.62 6.28 6.67
CA THR A 129 0.16 7.48 6.97
C THR A 129 -0.18 7.97 8.35
N HIS A 130 0.83 8.40 9.09
CA HIS A 130 0.62 9.05 10.37
C HIS A 130 0.10 10.48 10.14
N GLY A 131 -0.84 10.94 10.96
CA GLY A 131 -1.55 12.22 10.80
C GLY A 131 -0.70 13.49 10.84
N SER A 132 0.64 13.39 10.87
CA SER A 132 1.57 14.52 10.96
C SER A 132 1.49 15.48 9.78
N ASN A 133 1.21 14.96 8.58
CA ASN A 133 1.01 15.74 7.36
C ASN A 133 -0.47 15.99 7.04
N ILE A 134 -1.35 15.71 7.99
CA ILE A 134 -2.80 15.75 7.82
C ILE A 134 -3.36 16.84 8.73
N LEU A 135 -3.95 17.87 8.13
CA LEU A 135 -4.52 19.01 8.84
C LEU A 135 -5.80 18.64 9.58
N GLY A 136 -6.58 17.71 9.03
CA GLY A 136 -7.80 17.19 9.62
C GLY A 136 -8.56 16.29 8.66
N CYS A 137 -9.40 15.41 9.20
CA CYS A 137 -10.28 14.52 8.46
C CYS A 137 -11.70 14.64 9.00
N PHE A 138 -12.68 14.65 8.11
CA PHE A 138 -14.09 14.81 8.46
C PHE A 138 -14.94 13.79 7.72
N GLU A 139 -15.84 13.15 8.45
CA GLU A 139 -16.95 12.39 7.88
C GLU A 139 -18.16 13.32 7.73
N ARG A 140 -18.90 13.19 6.63
CA ARG A 140 -20.17 13.89 6.43
C ARG A 140 -21.31 12.90 6.17
N ASP A 141 -22.36 12.98 6.98
CA ASP A 141 -23.54 12.13 6.82
C ASP A 141 -24.44 12.60 5.66
N LYS A 142 -25.57 11.91 5.44
CA LYS A 142 -26.52 12.24 4.35
C LYS A 142 -27.25 13.58 4.58
N SER A 143 -27.34 14.05 5.82
CA SER A 143 -27.94 15.35 6.16
C SER A 143 -26.97 16.52 5.94
N GLY A 144 -25.68 16.21 5.70
CA GLY A 144 -24.62 17.21 5.54
C GLY A 144 -23.90 17.54 6.85
N LYS A 145 -24.24 16.89 7.96
CA LYS A 145 -23.58 17.10 9.25
C LYS A 145 -22.16 16.54 9.21
N GLU A 146 -21.21 17.36 9.64
CA GLU A 146 -19.79 16.99 9.69
C GLU A 146 -19.38 16.54 11.09
N GLN A 147 -18.47 15.58 11.13
CA GLN A 147 -17.81 15.10 12.34
C GLN A 147 -16.32 14.92 12.07
N GLU A 148 -15.45 15.51 12.90
CA GLU A 148 -14.01 15.25 12.83
C GLU A 148 -13.72 13.80 13.25
N ILE A 149 -12.84 13.16 12.49
CA ILE A 149 -12.38 11.79 12.70
C ILE A 149 -10.85 11.77 12.77
N GLN A 150 -10.27 10.59 13.01
CA GLN A 150 -8.84 10.46 13.18
C GLN A 150 -8.08 10.87 11.92
N ARG A 151 -6.86 11.35 12.15
CA ARG A 151 -5.99 11.88 11.09
C ARG A 151 -5.12 10.82 10.44
N ASP A 152 -4.94 9.66 11.06
CA ASP A 152 -4.23 8.56 10.40
C ASP A 152 -5.12 8.00 9.29
N ILE A 153 -4.53 7.80 8.10
CA ILE A 153 -5.29 7.37 6.92
C ILE A 153 -4.75 6.02 6.46
N TYR A 154 -5.68 5.09 6.21
CA TYR A 154 -5.40 3.85 5.49
C TYR A 154 -5.76 3.99 4.02
N PHE A 155 -4.96 3.43 3.14
CA PHE A 155 -5.23 3.42 1.70
C PHE A 155 -4.67 2.17 1.05
N ASP A 156 -5.36 1.69 0.02
CA ASP A 156 -4.89 0.53 -0.74
C ASP A 156 -3.70 0.88 -1.64
N HIS A 157 -3.11 -0.18 -2.20
CA HIS A 157 -1.98 -0.08 -3.10
C HIS A 157 -2.24 0.70 -4.38
N ASN A 158 -3.39 0.57 -5.01
CA ASN A 158 -3.65 1.21 -6.29
C ASN A 158 -3.79 2.72 -6.13
N LEU A 159 -4.38 3.20 -5.03
CA LEU A 159 -4.39 4.62 -4.70
C LEU A 159 -2.98 5.14 -4.38
N ALA A 160 -2.20 4.42 -3.56
CA ALA A 160 -0.81 4.79 -3.27
C ALA A 160 0.03 4.89 -4.56
N MET A 161 -0.05 3.81 -5.35
CA MET A 161 0.14 3.69 -6.80
C MET A 161 0.01 4.99 -7.56
N TYR A 162 -1.25 5.38 -7.68
CA TYR A 162 -1.69 6.49 -8.49
C TYR A 162 -1.06 7.81 -8.03
N ILE A 163 -0.99 8.06 -6.72
CA ILE A 163 -0.39 9.28 -6.17
C ILE A 163 1.11 9.31 -6.42
N TRP A 164 1.80 8.21 -6.12
CA TRP A 164 3.25 8.12 -6.25
C TRP A 164 3.70 8.17 -7.70
N ASP A 165 3.14 7.35 -8.59
CA ASP A 165 3.59 7.29 -9.98
C ASP A 165 3.37 8.62 -10.72
N ASN A 166 2.33 9.36 -10.36
CA ASN A 166 2.03 10.66 -10.95
C ASN A 166 2.61 11.85 -10.16
N GLN A 167 3.35 11.58 -9.07
CA GLN A 167 3.97 12.59 -8.22
C GLN A 167 2.98 13.69 -7.78
N LEU A 168 1.78 13.26 -7.36
CA LEU A 168 0.68 14.19 -7.10
C LEU A 168 0.89 14.95 -5.79
N THR A 169 0.82 16.27 -5.85
CA THR A 169 0.68 17.10 -4.65
C THR A 169 -0.78 17.07 -4.19
N VAL A 170 -1.07 16.23 -3.20
CA VAL A 170 -2.40 16.10 -2.62
C VAL A 170 -2.59 17.16 -1.53
N GLN A 171 -3.61 18.00 -1.67
CA GLN A 171 -4.07 18.96 -0.66
C GLN A 171 -5.40 18.52 -0.06
N THR A 172 -6.27 17.90 -0.86
CA THR A 172 -7.48 17.24 -0.38
C THR A 172 -7.59 15.84 -0.94
N LEU A 173 -7.94 14.89 -0.08
CA LEU A 173 -8.26 13.51 -0.44
C LEU A 173 -9.65 13.21 0.11
N ALA A 174 -10.57 12.83 -0.76
CA ALA A 174 -11.94 12.58 -0.37
C ALA A 174 -12.50 11.32 -1.02
N MET A 175 -13.51 10.73 -0.39
CA MET A 175 -14.24 9.60 -0.95
C MET A 175 -15.74 9.72 -0.69
N LYS A 176 -16.54 9.26 -1.66
CA LYS A 176 -17.99 9.05 -1.53
C LYS A 176 -18.29 7.57 -1.49
N ASN A 177 -19.32 7.20 -0.72
CA ASN A 177 -19.73 5.81 -0.50
C ASN A 177 -18.57 4.90 -0.01
N GLY A 178 -17.65 5.49 0.75
CA GLY A 178 -16.41 4.87 1.19
C GLY A 178 -16.54 4.11 2.51
N LYS A 179 -15.40 3.90 3.16
CA LYS A 179 -15.31 3.18 4.43
C LYS A 179 -14.51 3.96 5.48
N VAL A 180 -14.89 3.81 6.74
CA VAL A 180 -14.03 4.18 7.88
C VAL A 180 -13.83 2.97 8.77
N ALA A 181 -12.62 2.78 9.27
CA ALA A 181 -12.33 1.75 10.25
C ALA A 181 -12.63 2.25 11.66
N LYS A 182 -13.46 1.51 12.39
CA LYS A 182 -13.74 1.74 13.80
C LYS A 182 -12.80 0.91 14.65
N THR A 183 -11.90 1.54 15.39
CA THR A 183 -11.18 0.80 16.44
C THR A 183 -11.91 0.99 17.77
N GLN A 184 -12.15 -0.10 18.48
CA GLN A 184 -12.52 -0.06 19.88
C GLN A 184 -11.24 0.10 20.69
N SER A 185 -10.82 1.34 20.94
CA SER A 185 -9.94 1.63 22.07
C SER A 185 -10.83 1.89 23.29
N PRO A 186 -10.52 1.35 24.48
CA PRO A 186 -11.40 1.43 25.66
C PRO A 186 -11.73 2.84 26.14
N PHE A 187 -11.14 3.89 25.56
CA PHE A 187 -11.31 5.26 25.98
C PHE A 187 -11.97 6.18 24.94
N TYR A 188 -11.95 5.83 23.63
CA TYR A 188 -12.57 6.64 22.57
C TYR A 188 -12.93 5.79 21.34
N ASP A 189 -14.17 5.88 20.87
CA ASP A 189 -14.57 5.44 19.54
C ASP A 189 -13.78 6.24 18.51
N SER A 190 -12.78 5.60 17.89
CA SER A 190 -11.90 6.24 16.92
C SER A 190 -12.23 5.73 15.52
N LYS A 191 -12.60 6.65 14.64
CA LYS A 191 -12.84 6.38 13.23
C LYS A 191 -11.64 6.81 12.41
N TYR A 192 -11.12 5.92 11.58
CA TYR A 192 -10.00 6.17 10.69
C TYR A 192 -10.46 6.10 9.23
N PRO A 193 -10.18 7.11 8.39
CA PRO A 193 -10.40 7.02 6.96
C PRO A 193 -9.75 5.77 6.36
N TYR A 194 -10.51 4.99 5.58
CA TYR A 194 -9.96 3.89 4.78
C TYR A 194 -10.34 4.05 3.30
N PHE A 195 -9.38 4.52 2.51
CA PHE A 195 -9.52 4.73 1.07
C PHE A 195 -9.22 3.44 0.31
N ASP A 196 -10.26 2.62 0.17
CA ASP A 196 -10.31 1.40 -0.63
C ASP A 196 -10.88 1.72 -2.02
N SER A 197 -10.01 2.09 -2.95
CA SER A 197 -10.28 2.35 -4.38
C SER A 197 -10.86 1.15 -5.12
N GLN A 198 -10.69 -0.06 -4.58
CA GLN A 198 -11.25 -1.29 -5.15
C GLN A 198 -12.66 -1.59 -4.61
N ASN A 199 -13.15 -0.85 -3.61
CA ASN A 199 -14.48 -1.03 -3.06
C ASN A 199 -15.57 -0.63 -4.10
N PRO A 200 -16.48 -1.54 -4.48
CA PRO A 200 -17.50 -1.24 -5.48
C PRO A 200 -18.36 -0.04 -5.11
N GLY A 201 -18.51 0.90 -6.05
CA GLY A 201 -19.32 2.11 -5.89
C GLY A 201 -18.67 3.23 -5.06
N THR A 202 -17.44 3.02 -4.56
CA THR A 202 -16.64 4.11 -3.97
C THR A 202 -16.12 5.02 -5.05
N GLU A 203 -16.23 6.32 -4.84
CA GLU A 203 -15.63 7.34 -5.70
C GLU A 203 -14.54 8.05 -4.92
N ILE A 204 -13.34 8.17 -5.48
CA ILE A 204 -12.22 8.88 -4.84
C ILE A 204 -11.97 10.18 -5.58
N PHE A 205 -11.69 11.23 -4.82
CA PHE A 205 -11.39 12.56 -5.31
C PHE A 205 -10.05 13.02 -4.75
N ILE A 206 -9.19 13.52 -5.63
CA ILE A 206 -7.92 14.17 -5.27
C ILE A 206 -8.02 15.62 -5.71
N ASN A 207 -7.81 16.56 -4.79
CA ASN A 207 -7.93 18.00 -5.04
C ASN A 207 -9.27 18.38 -5.70
N GLY A 208 -10.36 17.73 -5.25
CA GLY A 208 -11.71 17.93 -5.78
C GLY A 208 -12.02 17.25 -7.12
N GLN A 209 -11.03 16.62 -7.78
CA GLN A 209 -11.23 15.92 -9.04
C GLN A 209 -11.43 14.43 -8.81
N LYS A 210 -12.49 13.86 -9.40
CA LYS A 210 -12.70 12.41 -9.37
C LYS A 210 -11.57 11.71 -10.13
N VAL A 211 -10.95 10.73 -9.49
CA VAL A 211 -9.89 9.93 -10.10
C VAL A 211 -10.38 8.53 -10.41
N ASN A 212 -9.95 8.01 -11.56
CA ASN A 212 -10.25 6.65 -11.99
C ASN A 212 -9.00 5.79 -11.76
N ILE A 213 -8.98 5.10 -10.63
CA ILE A 213 -7.88 4.22 -10.22
C ILE A 213 -8.23 2.82 -10.70
N LYS A 214 -7.33 2.20 -11.45
CA LYS A 214 -7.48 0.83 -11.98
C LYS A 214 -6.65 -0.13 -11.14
#